data_AF-A0A947J9A3-F1
#
_entry.id   AF-A0A947J9A3-F1
#
_cell.length_a   1.000
_cell.length_b   1.000
_cell.length_c   1.000
_cell.angle_alpha   90.00
_cell.angle_beta   90.00
_cell.angle_gamma   90.00
#
_symmetry.space_group_name_H-M   'P 1'
#
loop_
_entity.id
_entity.type
_entity.pdbx_description
1 polymer ?
#
loop_
_entity_poly.entity_id
_entity_poly.type
_entity_poly.pdbx_seq_one_letter_code
_entity_poly.pdbx_strand_id
1 'polypeptide(L)' 'MPTFPRFLFRVKDRQIEEEARKMIDSFGIKDVEIRRDDTIKDAWFEDSKALKTTFGLDDIREYLEELTAS' A
#
# COMPACT_ATOMS: atom_id res chain seq x y z
N MET A 1 13.30 -19.59 3.85
CA MET A 1 11.83 -19.43 3.96
C MET A 1 11.45 -18.26 3.08
N PRO A 2 10.33 -18.30 2.34
CA PRO A 2 9.87 -17.11 1.62
C PRO A 2 9.60 -16.00 2.65
N THR A 3 10.28 -14.87 2.51
CA THR A 3 9.96 -13.65 3.26
C THR A 3 8.75 -13.02 2.58
N PHE A 4 7.61 -13.04 3.24
CA PHE A 4 6.43 -12.31 2.78
C PHE A 4 6.64 -10.82 3.05
N PRO A 5 6.33 -9.94 2.08
CA PRO A 5 6.42 -8.51 2.30
C PRO A 5 5.55 -8.08 3.48
N ARG A 6 6.03 -7.13 4.29
CA ARG A 6 5.23 -6.59 5.41
C ARG A 6 3.91 -5.99 4.92
N PHE A 7 3.98 -5.25 3.82
CA PHE A 7 2.84 -4.52 3.29
C PHE A 7 2.26 -5.19 2.05
N LEU A 8 0.94 -5.21 1.94
CA LEU A 8 0.23 -5.56 0.71
C LEU A 8 -0.62 -4.37 0.27
N PHE A 9 -0.32 -3.84 -0.91
CA PHE A 9 -1.04 -2.74 -1.51
C PHE A 9 -1.86 -3.27 -2.69
N ARG A 10 -3.15 -3.51 -2.48
CA ARG A 10 -4.07 -3.89 -3.54
C ARG A 10 -4.59 -2.65 -4.27
N VAL A 11 -4.62 -2.71 -5.58
CA VAL A 11 -5.04 -1.59 -6.44
C VAL A 11 -6.01 -2.11 -7.51
N LYS A 12 -7.05 -1.34 -7.83
CA LYS A 12 -8.08 -1.76 -8.78
C LYS A 12 -7.55 -1.93 -10.20
N ASP A 13 -6.78 -0.96 -10.67
CA ASP A 13 -6.36 -0.87 -12.05
C ASP A 13 -4.94 -0.34 -12.17
N ARG A 14 -4.46 -0.24 -13.42
CA ARG A 14 -3.11 0.21 -13.73
C ARG A 14 -2.88 1.69 -13.36
N GLN A 15 -3.88 2.54 -13.47
CA GLN A 15 -3.74 3.95 -13.12
C GLN A 15 -3.47 4.08 -11.62
N ILE A 16 -4.26 3.39 -10.80
CA ILE A 16 -4.07 3.35 -9.35
C ILE A 16 -2.74 2.66 -8.99
N GLU A 17 -2.32 1.62 -9.73
CA GLU A 17 -1.00 0.99 -9.53
C GLU A 17 0.16 1.98 -9.72
N GLU A 18 0.11 2.82 -10.76
CA GLU A 18 1.14 3.82 -11.02
C GLU A 18 1.18 4.90 -9.92
N GLU A 19 0.03 5.30 -9.38
CA GLU A 19 -0.05 6.21 -8.24
C GLU A 19 0.48 5.57 -6.95
N ALA A 20 0.09 4.32 -6.66
CA ALA A 20 0.57 3.55 -5.53
C ALA A 20 2.10 3.38 -5.55
N ARG A 21 2.68 3.07 -6.72
CA ARG A 21 4.15 2.97 -6.88
C ARG A 21 4.85 4.27 -6.53
N LYS A 22 4.39 5.41 -7.09
CA LYS A 22 4.96 6.73 -6.80
C LYS A 22 4.86 7.06 -5.32
N MET A 23 3.72 6.75 -4.68
CA MET A 23 3.50 6.98 -3.26
C MET A 23 4.50 6.18 -2.42
N ILE A 24 4.58 4.87 -2.61
CA ILE A 24 5.52 3.98 -1.91
C ILE A 24 6.97 4.43 -2.11
N ASP A 25 7.36 4.76 -3.34
CA ASP A 25 8.70 5.21 -3.66
C ASP A 25 9.04 6.53 -2.94
N SER A 26 8.07 7.46 -2.86
CA SER A 26 8.26 8.75 -2.17
C SER A 26 8.49 8.61 -0.67
N PHE A 27 7.92 7.57 -0.06
CA PHE A 27 8.11 7.22 1.35
C PHE A 27 9.30 6.28 1.59
N GLY A 28 10.01 5.84 0.54
CA GLY A 28 11.16 4.95 0.65
C GLY A 28 10.82 3.53 1.14
N ILE A 29 9.57 3.10 0.98
CA ILE A 29 9.09 1.80 1.47
C ILE A 29 9.47 0.71 0.47
N LYS A 30 10.29 -0.26 0.90
CA LYS A 30 10.78 -1.35 0.03
C LYS A 30 10.10 -2.69 0.29
N ASP A 31 9.43 -2.84 1.43
CA ASP A 31 8.87 -4.09 1.91
C ASP A 31 7.37 -4.20 1.60
N VAL A 32 7.01 -3.96 0.34
CA VAL A 32 5.62 -3.92 -0.12
C VAL A 32 5.41 -4.73 -1.39
N GLU A 33 4.36 -5.54 -1.41
CA GLU A 33 3.80 -6.12 -2.62
C GLU A 33 2.69 -5.22 -3.15
N ILE A 34 2.78 -4.78 -4.40
CA ILE A 34 1.68 -4.08 -5.07
C ILE A 34 1.00 -5.07 -6.01
N ARG A 35 -0.29 -5.30 -5.82
CA ARG A 35 -1.07 -6.30 -6.55
C ARG A 35 -2.34 -5.70 -7.13
N ARG A 36 -2.58 -5.93 -8.43
CA ARG A 36 -3.87 -5.60 -9.05
C ARG A 36 -4.96 -6.58 -8.63
N ASP A 37 -6.11 -6.04 -8.24
CA ASP A 37 -7.31 -6.76 -7.83
C ASP A 37 -8.53 -6.02 -8.38
N ASP A 38 -9.15 -6.54 -9.44
CA ASP A 38 -10.28 -5.88 -10.10
C ASP A 38 -11.60 -5.97 -9.32
N THR A 39 -11.61 -6.73 -8.21
CA THR A 39 -12.79 -6.89 -7.35
C THR A 39 -12.93 -5.78 -6.31
N ILE A 40 -11.88 -4.97 -6.09
CA ILE A 40 -11.94 -3.84 -5.14
C ILE A 40 -12.40 -2.55 -5.80
N LYS A 41 -12.92 -1.62 -4.99
CA LYS A 41 -13.43 -0.34 -5.48
C LYS A 41 -12.33 0.62 -5.94
N ASP A 42 -11.20 0.64 -5.22
CA ASP A 42 -10.10 1.59 -5.38
C ASP A 42 -8.75 0.97 -4.97
N ALA A 43 -8.33 1.12 -3.72
CA ALA A 43 -7.00 0.76 -3.24
C ALA A 43 -7.06 0.37 -1.75
N TRP A 44 -6.45 -0.75 -1.38
CA TRP A 44 -6.37 -1.25 -0.01
C TRP A 44 -4.91 -1.41 0.39
N PHE A 45 -4.54 -1.00 1.59
CA PHE A 45 -3.19 -1.15 2.13
C PHE A 45 -3.24 -1.95 3.43
N GLU A 46 -2.63 -3.12 3.44
CA GLU A 46 -2.55 -4.02 4.59
C GLU A 46 -1.15 -3.91 5.21
N ASP A 47 -1.05 -3.56 6.49
CA ASP A 47 0.17 -3.67 7.30
C ASP A 47 0.06 -4.89 8.22
N SER A 48 0.76 -5.97 7.85
CA SER A 48 0.75 -7.22 8.62
C SER A 48 1.35 -7.09 10.02
N LYS A 49 2.23 -6.09 10.26
CA LYS A 49 2.83 -5.85 11.57
C LYS A 49 1.86 -5.10 12.49
N ALA A 50 1.14 -4.13 11.96
CA ALA A 50 0.16 -3.35 12.71
C ALA A 50 -1.21 -4.03 12.80
N LEU A 51 -1.44 -5.11 12.04
CA LEU A 51 -2.74 -5.78 11.89
C LEU A 51 -3.84 -4.79 11.46
N LYS A 52 -3.49 -3.87 10.55
CA LYS A 52 -4.35 -2.78 10.09
C LYS A 52 -4.52 -2.85 8.58
N THR A 53 -5.74 -2.62 8.12
CA THR A 53 -6.06 -2.36 6.71
C THR A 53 -6.58 -0.93 6.57
N THR A 54 -6.02 -0.19 5.63
CA THR A 54 -6.42 1.18 5.26
C THR A 54 -6.99 1.17 3.84
N PHE A 55 -8.04 1.96 3.59
CA PHE A 55 -8.79 1.93 2.33
C PHE A 55 -8.79 3.32 1.68
N GLY A 56 -8.62 3.37 0.36
CA GLY A 56 -8.57 4.64 -0.39
C GLY A 56 -7.18 5.29 -0.37
N LEU A 57 -6.80 5.91 -1.48
CA LEU A 57 -5.44 6.44 -1.65
C LEU A 57 -5.08 7.57 -0.67
N ASP A 58 -6.04 8.41 -0.29
CA ASP A 58 -5.80 9.53 0.62
C ASP A 58 -5.54 9.05 2.05
N ASP A 59 -6.41 8.20 2.60
CA ASP A 59 -6.20 7.60 3.93
C ASP A 59 -4.90 6.75 3.97
N ILE A 60 -4.57 6.07 2.87
CA ILE A 60 -3.32 5.32 2.75
C ILE A 60 -2.13 6.29 2.80
N ARG A 61 -2.19 7.42 2.09
CA ARG A 61 -1.13 8.43 2.14
C ARG A 61 -0.94 8.95 3.56
N GLU A 62 -2.01 9.38 4.23
CA GLU A 62 -1.95 9.87 5.61
C GLU A 62 -1.33 8.83 6.54
N TYR A 63 -1.73 7.56 6.40
CA TYR A 63 -1.16 6.47 7.18
C TYR A 63 0.34 6.27 6.92
N LEU A 64 0.79 6.38 5.67
CA LEU A 64 2.21 6.25 5.32
C LEU A 64 3.03 7.45 5.82
N GLU A 65 2.46 8.66 5.83
CA GLU A 65 3.07 9.84 6.43
C GLU A 65 3.29 9.64 7.93
N GLU A 66 2.27 9.20 8.67
CA GLU A 66 2.39 8.88 10.09
C GLU A 66 3.45 7.79 10.36
N LEU A 67 3.46 6.76 9.52
CA LEU A 67 4.37 5.62 9.66
C LEU A 67 5.84 6.00 9.44
N THR A 68 6.11 6.98 8.56
CA THR A 68 7.48 7.39 8.18
C THR A 68 7.97 8.64 8.89
N ALA A 69 7.09 9.38 9.56
CA ALA A 69 7.44 10.51 10.42
C ALA A 69 8.11 10.10 11.75
N SER A 70 8.29 8.79 11.99
CA SER A 70 8.81 8.20 13.25
C SER A 70 10.29 7.79 13.16
#